data_AF-A0A7C2I304-F1
#
_entry.id   AF-A0A7C2I304-F1
#
_cell.length_a   1.000
_cell.length_b   1.000
_cell.length_c   1.000
_cell.angle_alpha   90.00
_cell.angle_beta   90.00
_cell.angle_gamma   90.00
#
_symmetry.space_group_name_H-M   'P 1'
#
loop_
_entity.id
_entity.type
_entity.pdbx_description
1 polymer ?
#
loop_
_entity_poly.entity_id
_entity_poly.type
_entity_poly.pdbx_seq_one_letter_code
_entity_poly.pdbx_strand_id
1 'polypeptide(L)'
;MTLPDLLTRRFRIIVLALNGTTALPWAEAGTARPLLEALLQGGVQVAVLSGGGFLPLNRQLSAAIRGPHKRHLYLLANHGAEIYGFDAASRPVLLHKRVVTPEEDRRLTEVAEAVRDTLRLEAGLEVEVVYDGPNRRKVDLIPLPEWRRPLPSARRELLKAVRARLRAAGLWVEERNGSGRCWCSRWSPRSKRAASSRRPGAPWAWRRTACCR
;
A
#
# COMPACT_ATOMS: atom_id res chain seq x y z
N MET A 1 35.56 0.83 -1.30
CA MET A 1 34.35 1.67 -1.14
C MET A 1 34.15 1.92 0.35
N THR A 2 34.25 3.15 0.80
CA THR A 2 34.00 3.56 2.20
C THR A 2 32.51 3.76 2.38
N LEU A 3 31.92 3.05 3.35
CA LEU A 3 30.51 3.21 3.70
C LEU A 3 30.30 4.57 4.40
N PRO A 4 29.19 5.29 4.16
CA PRO A 4 28.88 6.55 4.85
C PRO A 4 28.91 6.42 6.38
N ASP A 5 29.30 7.47 7.12
CA ASP A 5 29.48 7.46 8.59
C ASP A 5 28.21 7.09 9.40
N LEU A 6 27.03 7.21 8.80
CA LEU A 6 25.79 6.71 9.38
C LEU A 6 25.74 5.17 9.44
N LEU A 7 26.48 4.49 8.55
CA LEU A 7 26.64 3.04 8.47
C LEU A 7 27.83 2.49 9.27
N THR A 8 28.65 3.34 9.89
CA THR A 8 29.70 2.89 10.85
C THR A 8 29.12 2.38 12.17
N ARG A 9 27.83 2.61 12.43
CA ARG A 9 27.11 2.03 13.57
C ARG A 9 26.61 0.64 13.19
N ARG A 10 26.78 -0.36 14.06
CA ARG A 10 26.22 -1.70 13.82
C ARG A 10 24.71 -1.66 13.92
N PHE A 11 24.02 -1.74 12.79
CA PHE A 11 22.57 -1.97 12.76
C PHE A 11 22.29 -3.44 13.03
N ARG A 12 21.48 -3.72 14.05
CA ARG A 12 20.99 -5.07 14.32
C ARG A 12 19.86 -5.48 13.37
N ILE A 13 19.08 -4.50 12.91
CA ILE A 13 17.91 -4.69 12.05
C ILE A 13 17.90 -3.64 10.95
N ILE A 14 17.62 -4.07 9.72
CA ILE A 14 17.40 -3.20 8.56
C ILE A 14 16.02 -3.54 7.96
N VAL A 15 15.21 -2.52 7.70
CA VAL A 15 13.90 -2.68 7.05
C VAL A 15 13.93 -2.01 5.68
N LEU A 16 13.65 -2.79 4.64
CA LEU A 16 13.60 -2.34 3.25
C LEU A 16 12.15 -2.33 2.78
N ALA A 17 11.61 -1.14 2.50
CA ALA A 17 10.27 -0.99 1.94
C ALA A 17 10.33 -0.96 0.41
N LEU A 18 9.57 -1.85 -0.23
CA LEU A 18 9.45 -1.94 -1.67
C LEU A 18 8.21 -1.20 -2.14
N ASN A 19 8.43 -0.11 -2.85
CA ASN A 19 7.35 0.69 -3.42
C ASN A 19 6.77 -0.03 -4.65
N GLY A 20 5.63 -0.69 -4.46
CA GLY A 20 4.80 -1.26 -5.52
C GLY A 20 5.13 -2.70 -5.91
N THR A 21 4.20 -3.30 -6.65
CA THR A 21 4.24 -4.67 -7.22
C THR A 21 5.33 -4.90 -8.28
N THR A 22 6.18 -3.90 -8.53
CA THR A 22 7.24 -3.96 -9.54
C THR A 22 8.40 -4.79 -9.04
N ALA A 23 8.96 -5.59 -9.94
CA ALA A 23 10.13 -6.40 -9.69
C ALA A 23 11.23 -5.59 -9.02
N LEU A 24 11.91 -6.19 -8.04
CA LEU A 24 13.09 -5.64 -7.38
C LEU A 24 14.15 -5.25 -8.40
N PRO A 25 14.25 -3.97 -8.83
CA PRO A 25 15.19 -3.59 -9.88
C PRO A 25 16.64 -3.80 -9.40
N TRP A 26 16.85 -3.70 -8.08
CA TRP A 26 18.15 -3.91 -7.44
C TRP A 26 18.51 -5.39 -7.27
N ALA A 27 17.54 -6.31 -7.26
CA ALA A 27 17.84 -7.74 -7.22
C ALA A 27 18.36 -8.25 -8.57
N GLU A 28 18.00 -7.56 -9.66
CA GLU A 28 18.57 -7.75 -11.00
C GLU A 28 19.86 -6.93 -11.23
N ALA A 29 20.03 -5.80 -10.54
CA ALA A 29 21.20 -4.92 -10.67
C ALA A 29 22.54 -5.49 -10.15
N GLY A 30 22.63 -6.80 -9.87
CA GLY A 30 23.85 -7.56 -9.56
C GLY A 30 24.57 -7.23 -8.24
N THR A 31 24.38 -6.04 -7.68
CA THR A 31 25.20 -5.49 -6.59
C THR A 31 24.55 -5.58 -5.21
N ALA A 32 23.22 -5.51 -5.15
CA ALA A 32 22.52 -5.47 -3.87
C ALA A 32 22.34 -6.86 -3.22
N ARG A 33 22.31 -7.95 -4.01
CA ARG A 33 22.19 -9.30 -3.46
C ARG A 33 23.44 -9.74 -2.68
N PRO A 34 24.68 -9.61 -3.19
CA PRO A 34 25.88 -9.92 -2.41
C PRO A 34 25.97 -9.11 -1.12
N LEU A 35 25.59 -7.82 -1.15
CA LEU A 35 25.56 -6.97 0.04
C LEU A 35 24.54 -7.45 1.06
N LEU A 36 23.33 -7.80 0.62
CA LEU A 36 22.31 -8.38 1.48
C LEU A 36 22.80 -9.69 2.13
N GLU A 37 23.44 -10.55 1.34
CA GLU A 37 23.96 -11.83 1.84
C GLU A 37 25.08 -11.61 2.87
N ALA A 38 26.00 -10.68 2.61
CA ALA A 38 27.05 -10.30 3.55
C ALA A 38 26.47 -9.74 4.88
N LEU A 39 25.40 -8.94 4.81
CA LEU A 39 24.72 -8.44 6.01
C LEU A 39 24.10 -9.59 6.82
N LEU A 40 23.40 -10.51 6.16
CA LEU A 40 22.79 -11.66 6.81
C LEU A 40 23.84 -12.59 7.45
N GLN A 41 24.98 -12.80 6.78
CA GLN A 41 26.12 -13.56 7.31
C GLN A 41 26.75 -12.86 8.52
N GLY A 42 26.81 -11.53 8.51
CA GLY A 42 27.22 -10.70 9.64
C GLY A 42 26.23 -10.67 10.82
N GLY A 43 25.11 -11.40 10.74
CA GLY A 43 24.11 -11.49 11.80
C GLY A 43 23.11 -10.34 11.82
N VAL A 44 23.11 -9.48 10.80
CA VAL A 44 22.11 -8.41 10.67
C VAL A 44 20.79 -9.02 10.26
N GLN A 45 19.73 -8.68 10.99
CA GLN A 45 18.37 -9.05 10.60
C GLN A 45 17.87 -8.10 9.52
N VAL A 46 17.35 -8.66 8.43
CA VAL A 46 16.81 -7.85 7.33
C VAL A 46 15.35 -8.20 7.12
N ALA A 47 14.48 -7.20 7.17
CA ALA A 47 13.07 -7.33 6.85
C ALA A 47 12.77 -6.61 5.53
N VAL A 48 12.11 -7.31 4.60
CA VAL A 48 11.73 -6.77 3.29
C VAL A 48 10.22 -6.69 3.22
N LEU A 49 9.69 -5.47 3.17
CA LEU A 49 8.27 -5.17 3.12
C LEU A 49 7.80 -4.92 1.69
N SER A 50 6.74 -5.60 1.27
CA SER A 50 6.11 -5.41 -0.03
C SER A 50 4.60 -5.35 0.06
N GLY A 51 3.99 -4.59 -0.86
CA GLY A 51 2.54 -4.68 -1.10
C GLY A 51 2.12 -5.95 -1.86
N GLY A 52 3.05 -6.63 -2.52
CA GLY A 52 2.79 -7.87 -3.26
C GLY A 52 2.78 -9.12 -2.39
N GLY A 53 2.34 -10.25 -2.96
CA GLY A 53 2.35 -11.54 -2.28
C GLY A 53 3.74 -12.15 -2.09
N PHE A 54 3.82 -13.23 -1.33
CA PHE A 54 5.07 -13.94 -1.01
C PHE A 54 5.78 -14.50 -2.25
N LEU A 55 5.06 -15.16 -3.16
CA LEU A 55 5.68 -15.85 -4.31
C LEU A 55 6.53 -14.93 -5.20
N PRO A 56 6.07 -13.73 -5.61
CA PRO A 56 6.91 -12.76 -6.29
C PRO A 56 8.17 -12.38 -5.51
N LEU A 57 8.04 -12.11 -4.20
CA LEU A 57 9.20 -11.74 -3.36
C LEU A 57 10.19 -12.88 -3.25
N ASN A 58 9.71 -14.10 -3.08
CA ASN A 58 10.56 -15.27 -2.99
C ASN A 58 11.33 -15.47 -4.29
N ARG A 59 10.66 -15.40 -5.44
CA ARG A 59 11.28 -15.55 -6.76
C ARG A 59 12.34 -14.47 -7.01
N GLN A 60 12.06 -13.23 -6.65
CA GLN A 60 12.94 -12.09 -6.96
C GLN A 60 14.12 -11.97 -6.00
N LEU A 61 13.98 -12.42 -4.74
CA LEU A 61 14.98 -12.19 -3.71
C LEU A 61 15.46 -13.47 -3.03
N SER A 62 14.61 -14.09 -2.22
CA SER A 62 15.07 -15.10 -1.26
C SER A 62 15.40 -16.44 -1.90
N ALA A 63 14.85 -16.79 -3.07
CA ALA A 63 15.14 -18.06 -3.74
C ALA A 63 16.63 -18.20 -4.11
N ALA A 64 17.32 -17.08 -4.34
CA ALA A 64 18.74 -17.06 -4.67
C ALA A 64 19.66 -17.14 -3.44
N ILE A 65 19.16 -16.81 -2.24
CA ILE A 65 19.94 -16.81 -0.99
C ILE A 65 19.85 -18.21 -0.36
N ARG A 66 20.99 -18.81 -0.06
CA ARG A 66 21.09 -20.18 0.50
C ARG A 66 22.04 -20.22 1.68
N GLY A 67 21.68 -21.01 2.70
CA GLY A 67 22.53 -21.26 3.86
C GLY A 67 21.91 -20.76 5.16
N PRO A 68 22.56 -21.07 6.31
CA PRO A 68 21.98 -20.85 7.62
C PRO A 68 21.75 -19.37 7.94
N HIS A 69 22.52 -18.46 7.32
CA HIS A 69 22.38 -17.02 7.51
C HIS A 69 21.02 -16.47 7.03
N LYS A 70 20.33 -17.20 6.14
CA LYS A 70 18.99 -16.83 5.65
C LYS A 70 17.94 -16.77 6.76
N ARG A 71 18.17 -17.40 7.91
CA ARG A 71 17.32 -17.27 9.10
C ARG A 71 17.20 -15.84 9.62
N HIS A 72 18.12 -14.95 9.23
CA HIS A 72 18.08 -13.53 9.57
C HIS A 72 17.25 -12.70 8.57
N LEU A 73 16.69 -13.31 7.52
CA LEU A 73 15.85 -12.66 6.52
C LEU A 73 14.36 -12.87 6.83
N TYR A 74 13.61 -11.77 6.78
CA TYR A 74 12.15 -11.75 6.94
C TYR A 74 11.49 -11.13 5.72
N LEU A 75 10.48 -11.79 5.16
CA LEU A 75 9.69 -11.26 4.05
C LEU A 75 8.29 -10.91 4.55
N LEU A 76 7.94 -9.64 4.46
CA LEU A 76 6.65 -9.09 4.87
C LEU A 76 5.83 -8.85 3.60
N ALA A 77 4.98 -9.82 3.26
CA ALA A 77 4.12 -9.82 2.08
C ALA A 77 2.76 -9.17 2.38
N ASN A 78 2.04 -8.79 1.33
CA ASN A 78 0.69 -8.24 1.39
C ASN A 78 0.57 -7.06 2.37
N HIS A 79 1.50 -6.10 2.28
CA HIS A 79 1.62 -4.96 3.20
C HIS A 79 1.89 -5.36 4.66
N GLY A 80 2.59 -6.48 4.87
CA GLY A 80 2.90 -7.01 6.21
C GLY A 80 1.79 -7.85 6.82
N ALA A 81 0.72 -8.15 6.08
CA ALA A 81 -0.30 -9.09 6.52
C ALA A 81 0.22 -10.53 6.66
N GLU A 82 1.29 -10.88 5.93
CA GLU A 82 1.94 -12.18 6.06
C GLU A 82 3.44 -11.98 6.27
N ILE A 83 4.01 -12.64 7.27
CA ILE A 83 5.42 -12.57 7.62
C ILE A 83 6.02 -13.96 7.46
N TYR A 84 7.03 -14.05 6.62
CA TYR A 84 7.78 -15.28 6.38
C TYR A 84 9.20 -15.13 6.91
N GLY A 85 9.68 -16.15 7.61
CA GLY A 85 11.09 -16.37 7.92
C GLY A 85 11.62 -17.57 7.15
N PHE A 86 12.83 -18.02 7.51
CA PHE A 86 13.45 -19.21 6.91
C PHE A 86 14.02 -20.12 7.98
N ASP A 87 13.83 -21.44 7.79
CA ASP A 87 14.41 -22.46 8.66
C ASP A 87 15.91 -22.69 8.34
N ALA A 88 16.54 -23.61 9.09
CA ALA A 88 17.95 -23.97 8.89
C ALA A 88 18.23 -24.54 7.49
N ALA A 89 17.23 -25.13 6.84
CA ALA A 89 17.31 -25.65 5.47
C ALA A 89 16.97 -24.57 4.42
N SER A 90 16.89 -23.29 4.80
CA SER A 90 16.52 -22.17 3.92
C SER A 90 15.11 -22.25 3.32
N ARG A 91 14.23 -23.08 3.90
CA ARG A 91 12.83 -23.21 3.48
C ARG A 91 12.00 -22.10 4.13
N PRO A 92 11.06 -21.51 3.38
CA PRO A 92 10.21 -20.45 3.93
C PRO A 92 9.26 -21.02 4.98
N VAL A 93 9.12 -20.31 6.09
CA VAL A 93 8.19 -20.63 7.18
C VAL A 93 7.28 -19.43 7.40
N LEU A 94 5.97 -19.64 7.35
CA LEU A 94 4.99 -18.62 7.71
C LEU A 94 5.03 -18.41 9.23
N LEU A 95 5.52 -17.25 9.67
CA LEU A 95 5.64 -16.90 11.08
C LEU A 95 4.38 -16.20 11.59
N HIS A 96 3.75 -15.39 10.75
CA HIS A 96 2.55 -14.66 11.09
C HIS A 96 1.68 -14.47 9.87
N LYS A 97 0.37 -14.59 10.07
CA LYS A 97 -0.65 -14.23 9.09
C LYS A 97 -1.78 -13.51 9.80
N ARG A 98 -2.04 -12.27 9.40
CA ARG A 98 -3.23 -11.55 9.80
C ARG A 98 -4.44 -12.20 9.15
N VAL A 99 -5.42 -12.53 9.98
CA VAL A 99 -6.73 -13.01 9.55
C VAL A 99 -7.76 -12.01 10.02
N VAL A 100 -8.51 -11.45 9.08
CA VAL A 100 -9.60 -10.51 9.38
C VAL A 100 -10.75 -11.29 10.02
N THR A 101 -11.36 -10.71 11.05
CA THR A 101 -12.59 -11.27 11.63
C THR A 101 -13.77 -11.06 10.68
N PRO A 102 -14.85 -11.86 10.77
CA PRO A 102 -16.04 -11.66 9.94
C PRO A 102 -16.65 -10.26 10.10
N GLU A 103 -16.60 -9.70 11.30
CA GLU A 103 -17.10 -8.35 11.58
C GLU A 103 -16.23 -7.26 10.93
N GLU A 104 -14.90 -7.37 11.03
CA GLU A 104 -14.00 -6.46 10.32
C GLU A 104 -14.17 -6.56 8.80
N ASP A 105 -14.35 -7.77 8.25
CA ASP A 105 -14.52 -7.97 6.81
C ASP A 105 -15.82 -7.32 6.30
N ARG A 106 -16.90 -7.43 7.10
CA ARG A 106 -18.16 -6.72 6.84
C ARG A 106 -17.94 -5.20 6.85
N ARG A 107 -17.28 -4.66 7.87
CA ARG A 107 -17.01 -3.21 7.98
C ARG A 107 -16.13 -2.69 6.85
N LEU A 108 -15.12 -3.45 6.44
CA LEU A 108 -14.28 -3.09 5.30
C LEU A 108 -15.11 -3.00 4.01
N THR A 109 -16.07 -3.90 3.85
CA THR A 109 -17.02 -3.90 2.73
C THR A 109 -17.92 -2.67 2.79
N GLU A 110 -18.60 -2.45 3.92
CA GLU A 110 -19.50 -1.31 4.13
C GLU A 110 -18.80 0.04 3.85
N VAL A 111 -17.57 0.22 4.33
CA VAL A 111 -16.80 1.45 4.08
C VAL A 111 -16.45 1.59 2.60
N ALA A 112 -16.03 0.52 1.93
CA ALA A 112 -15.67 0.58 0.52
C ALA A 112 -16.89 0.89 -0.36
N GLU A 113 -18.06 0.31 -0.05
CA GLU A 113 -19.30 0.60 -0.74
C GLU A 113 -19.78 2.03 -0.47
N ALA A 114 -19.72 2.50 0.77
CA ALA A 114 -20.05 3.89 1.10
C ALA A 114 -19.16 4.89 0.32
N VAL A 115 -17.86 4.59 0.16
CA VAL A 115 -16.94 5.41 -0.65
C VAL A 115 -17.35 5.38 -2.12
N ARG A 116 -17.64 4.20 -2.69
CA ARG A 116 -18.14 4.06 -4.07
C ARG A 116 -19.39 4.89 -4.30
N ASP A 117 -20.38 4.74 -3.42
CA ASP A 117 -21.69 5.39 -3.57
C ASP A 117 -21.56 6.91 -3.42
N THR A 118 -20.70 7.38 -2.51
CA THR A 118 -20.39 8.81 -2.37
C THR A 118 -19.73 9.37 -3.64
N LEU A 119 -18.74 8.67 -4.21
CA LEU A 119 -18.07 9.11 -5.44
C LEU A 119 -19.03 9.16 -6.64
N ARG A 120 -19.95 8.19 -6.75
CA ARG A 120 -20.99 8.20 -7.78
C ARG A 120 -21.97 9.33 -7.60
N LEU A 121 -22.56 9.48 -6.41
CA LEU A 121 -23.61 10.46 -6.15
C LEU A 121 -23.07 11.90 -6.18
N GLU A 122 -21.91 12.15 -5.58
CA GLU A 122 -21.41 13.52 -5.41
C GLU A 122 -20.53 13.98 -6.57
N ALA A 123 -19.79 13.07 -7.22
CA ALA A 123 -18.84 13.42 -8.28
C ALA A 123 -19.20 12.86 -9.66
N GLY A 124 -20.28 12.07 -9.77
CA GLY A 124 -20.64 11.38 -11.02
C GLY A 124 -19.57 10.38 -11.48
N LEU A 125 -18.71 9.95 -10.57
CA LEU A 125 -17.54 9.12 -10.89
C LEU A 125 -17.89 7.64 -10.71
N GLU A 126 -17.98 6.92 -11.84
CA GLU A 126 -18.13 5.47 -11.79
C GLU A 126 -16.84 4.80 -11.30
N VAL A 127 -16.98 3.97 -10.26
CA VAL A 127 -15.90 3.20 -9.63
C VAL A 127 -16.42 1.81 -9.26
N GLU A 128 -15.52 0.85 -9.10
CA GLU A 128 -15.85 -0.51 -8.64
C GLU A 128 -15.16 -0.85 -7.32
N VAL A 129 -15.78 -1.67 -6.49
CA VAL A 129 -15.14 -2.23 -5.30
C VAL A 129 -14.54 -3.58 -5.68
N VAL A 130 -13.24 -3.75 -5.41
CA VAL A 130 -12.56 -5.03 -5.50
C VAL A 130 -12.61 -5.69 -4.13
N TYR A 131 -13.40 -6.76 -4.05
CA TYR A 131 -13.63 -7.54 -2.83
C TYR A 131 -12.47 -8.51 -2.53
N ASP A 132 -11.73 -8.91 -3.56
CA ASP A 132 -10.67 -9.92 -3.46
C ASP A 132 -9.37 -9.33 -2.93
N GLY A 133 -9.29 -9.17 -1.62
CA GLY A 133 -8.08 -8.73 -0.93
C GLY A 133 -8.03 -9.24 0.52
N PRO A 134 -6.98 -10.00 0.91
CA PRO A 134 -6.85 -10.39 2.31
C PRO A 134 -6.70 -9.13 3.17
N ASN A 135 -7.57 -9.00 4.17
CA ASN A 135 -7.57 -7.92 5.16
C ASN A 135 -7.76 -6.50 4.58
N ARG A 136 -8.36 -6.35 3.39
CA ARG A 136 -8.61 -5.03 2.77
C ARG A 136 -9.73 -5.09 1.73
N ARG A 137 -10.21 -3.90 1.35
CA ARG A 137 -10.97 -3.65 0.12
C ARG A 137 -10.25 -2.59 -0.71
N LYS A 138 -10.39 -2.66 -2.03
CA LYS A 138 -9.87 -1.61 -2.92
C LYS A 138 -11.04 -0.99 -3.67
N VAL A 139 -10.94 0.30 -3.95
CA VAL A 139 -11.85 0.99 -4.86
C VAL A 139 -11.06 1.22 -6.15
N ASP A 140 -11.50 0.57 -7.23
CA ASP A 140 -10.97 0.79 -8.56
C ASP A 140 -11.54 2.08 -9.14
N LEU A 141 -10.68 3.07 -9.31
CA LEU A 141 -11.03 4.39 -9.82
C LEU A 141 -11.17 4.42 -11.35
N ILE A 142 -10.79 3.34 -12.04
CA ILE A 142 -10.85 3.23 -13.50
C ILE A 142 -11.36 1.85 -13.95
N PRO A 143 -12.64 1.52 -13.64
CA PRO A 143 -13.24 0.23 -13.98
C PRO A 143 -13.62 0.13 -15.47
N LEU A 144 -12.75 0.60 -16.36
CA LEU A 144 -12.97 0.59 -17.80
C LEU A 144 -12.37 -0.70 -18.40
N PRO A 145 -13.04 -1.35 -19.37
CA PRO A 145 -12.58 -2.62 -19.94
C PRO A 145 -11.12 -2.62 -20.41
N GLU A 146 -10.68 -1.53 -21.05
CA GLU A 146 -9.31 -1.36 -21.55
C GLU A 146 -8.24 -1.28 -20.45
N TRP A 147 -8.64 -0.99 -19.21
CA TRP A 147 -7.76 -0.87 -18.03
C TRP A 147 -7.91 -2.02 -17.03
N ARG A 148 -8.73 -3.04 -17.31
CA ARG A 148 -9.03 -4.12 -16.36
C ARG A 148 -7.81 -4.96 -15.96
N ARG A 149 -6.82 -5.11 -16.86
CA ARG A 149 -5.56 -5.82 -16.63
C ARG A 149 -4.40 -5.10 -17.34
N PRO A 150 -3.98 -3.95 -16.81
CA PRO A 150 -2.95 -3.15 -17.46
C PRO A 150 -1.61 -3.88 -17.39
N LEU A 151 -0.83 -3.81 -18.47
CA LEU A 151 0.53 -4.30 -18.47
C LEU A 151 1.37 -3.50 -17.46
N PRO A 152 2.37 -4.11 -16.79
CA PRO A 152 3.23 -3.38 -15.86
C PRO A 152 3.93 -2.15 -16.46
N SER A 153 4.25 -2.21 -17.77
CA SER A 153 4.82 -1.10 -18.54
C SER A 153 3.86 0.07 -18.70
N ALA A 154 2.54 -0.17 -18.75
CA ALA A 154 1.50 0.84 -18.97
C ALA A 154 1.15 1.65 -17.70
N ARG A 155 1.94 1.54 -16.62
CA ARG A 155 1.63 2.16 -15.33
C ARG A 155 1.56 3.69 -15.41
N ARG A 156 2.40 4.32 -16.25
CA ARG A 156 2.42 5.78 -16.40
C ARG A 156 1.17 6.27 -17.13
N GLU A 157 0.78 5.55 -18.18
CA GLU A 157 -0.41 5.80 -18.98
C GLU A 157 -1.67 5.58 -18.15
N LEU A 158 -1.72 4.50 -17.37
CA LEU A 158 -2.79 4.23 -16.41
C LEU A 158 -2.94 5.38 -15.41
N LEU A 159 -1.82 5.83 -14.80
CA LEU A 159 -1.85 6.94 -13.86
C LEU A 159 -2.36 8.24 -14.53
N LYS A 160 -1.95 8.51 -15.77
CA LYS A 160 -2.44 9.65 -16.55
C LYS A 160 -3.94 9.55 -16.80
N ALA A 161 -4.45 8.38 -17.18
CA ALA A 161 -5.87 8.13 -17.41
C ALA A 161 -6.70 8.30 -16.13
N VAL A 162 -6.25 7.72 -15.00
CA VAL A 162 -6.89 7.89 -13.68
C VAL A 162 -6.93 9.36 -13.28
N ARG A 163 -5.81 10.09 -13.43
CA ARG A 163 -5.75 11.52 -13.14
C ARG A 163 -6.74 12.31 -13.99
N ALA A 164 -6.77 12.07 -15.31
CA ALA A 164 -7.71 12.76 -16.20
C ALA A 164 -9.18 12.51 -15.80
N ARG A 165 -9.52 11.27 -15.42
CA ARG A 165 -10.86 10.90 -14.96
C ARG A 165 -11.25 11.59 -13.65
N LEU A 166 -10.35 11.59 -12.66
CA LEU A 166 -10.58 12.30 -11.39
C LEU A 166 -10.80 13.80 -11.62
N ARG A 167 -9.95 14.41 -12.46
CA ARG A 167 -10.06 15.81 -12.86
C ARG A 167 -11.41 16.12 -13.50
N ALA A 168 -11.86 15.30 -14.46
CA ALA A 168 -13.17 15.47 -15.09
C ALA A 168 -14.33 15.40 -14.09
N ALA A 169 -14.18 14.62 -13.01
CA ALA A 169 -15.15 14.53 -11.91
C ALA A 169 -15.03 15.68 -10.87
N GLY A 170 -14.16 16.67 -11.12
CA GLY A 170 -13.91 17.78 -10.19
C GLY A 170 -13.06 17.41 -8.97
N LEU A 171 -12.36 16.27 -9.02
CA LEU A 171 -11.46 15.79 -7.98
C LEU A 171 -10.01 15.99 -8.42
N TRP A 172 -9.28 16.87 -7.74
CA TRP A 172 -7.90 17.22 -8.09
C TRP A 172 -6.98 16.94 -6.90
N VAL A 173 -5.87 16.26 -7.18
CA VAL A 173 -4.74 16.17 -6.26
C VAL A 173 -3.72 17.19 -6.74
N GLU A 174 -3.50 18.24 -5.96
CA GLU A 174 -2.42 19.18 -6.22
C GLU A 174 -1.10 18.50 -5.81
N GLU A 175 -0.13 18.43 -6.73
CA GLU A 175 1.20 17.89 -6.41
C GLU A 175 1.87 18.88 -5.45
N ARG A 176 2.08 18.47 -4.19
CA ARG A 176 2.86 19.22 -3.21
C ARG A 176 4.29 19.36 -3.71
N ASN A 177 4.58 20.44 -4.42
CA ASN A 177 5.94 20.89 -4.66
C ASN A 177 6.48 21.53 -3.37
N GLY A 178 7.15 20.72 -2.54
CA GLY A 178 8.28 21.08 -1.66
C GLY A 178 8.24 22.33 -0.77
N SER A 179 7.12 23.04 -0.66
CA SER A 179 7.00 24.29 0.09
C SER A 179 5.73 24.18 0.93
N GLY A 180 5.93 23.87 2.21
CA GLY A 180 4.87 23.54 3.15
C GLY A 180 3.87 24.68 3.39
N ARG A 181 2.88 24.84 2.51
CA ARG A 181 1.62 25.52 2.81
C ARG A 181 0.49 24.51 2.74
N CYS A 182 -0.04 24.18 3.91
CA CYS A 182 -1.25 23.41 4.07
C CYS A 182 -2.45 24.23 3.59
N TRP A 183 -3.21 23.68 2.64
CA TRP A 183 -4.64 24.01 2.52
C TRP A 183 -5.44 22.73 2.71
N CYS A 184 -6.16 22.69 3.83
CA CYS A 184 -7.19 21.69 4.09
C CYS A 184 -8.42 22.04 3.24
N SER A 185 -8.79 21.21 2.28
CA SER A 185 -10.21 21.03 1.98
C SER A 185 -10.79 20.26 3.17
N ARG A 186 -11.29 21.00 4.16
CA ARG A 186 -11.89 20.40 5.36
C ARG A 186 -13.22 19.75 4.99
N TRP A 187 -13.19 18.45 4.69
CA TRP A 187 -14.37 17.60 4.82
C TRP A 187 -14.65 17.43 6.31
N SER A 188 -15.50 18.29 6.88
CA SER A 188 -15.89 18.23 8.30
C SER A 188 -17.15 17.39 8.45
N PRO A 189 -17.14 16.29 9.24
CA PRO A 189 -18.40 15.78 9.78
C PRO A 189 -19.04 16.89 10.63
N ARG A 190 -20.37 16.98 10.67
CA ARG A 190 -21.10 17.97 11.48
C ARG A 190 -20.47 18.08 12.87
N SER A 191 -19.99 19.27 13.25
CA SER A 191 -19.62 19.54 14.64
C SER A 191 -20.88 19.43 15.51
N LYS A 192 -20.78 18.62 16.57
CA LYS A 192 -21.81 18.48 17.59
C LYS A 192 -21.95 19.81 18.36
N ARG A 193 -22.79 20.72 17.88
CA ARG A 193 -23.48 21.71 18.72
C ARG A 193 -24.93 21.83 18.27
N ALA A 194 -25.70 20.82 18.64
CA ALA A 194 -27.13 20.91 18.91
C ALA A 194 -27.50 19.56 19.55
N ALA A 195 -27.30 19.47 20.86
CA ALA A 195 -27.92 18.43 21.65
C ALA A 195 -29.39 18.80 21.81
N SER A 196 -30.25 18.22 20.98
CA SER A 196 -31.58 17.72 21.34
C SER A 196 -32.30 17.23 20.08
N SER A 197 -32.96 16.07 20.19
CA SER A 197 -33.64 15.31 19.14
C SER A 197 -32.74 14.50 18.18
N ARG A 198 -32.43 13.26 18.57
CA ARG A 198 -31.98 12.21 17.64
C ARG A 198 -33.20 11.55 17.01
N ARG A 199 -33.20 11.40 15.69
CA ARG A 199 -33.78 10.21 15.01
C ARG A 199 -32.61 9.34 14.51
N PRO A 200 -32.64 8.01 14.71
CA PRO A 200 -31.66 7.11 14.12
C PRO A 200 -31.96 6.95 12.61
N GLY A 201 -30.97 7.16 11.74
CA GLY A 201 -31.08 6.88 10.30
C GLY A 201 -30.90 8.05 9.32
N ALA A 202 -30.42 9.23 9.72
CA ALA A 202 -30.17 10.32 8.77
C ALA A 202 -28.83 10.15 8.02
N PRO A 203 -28.79 10.26 6.68
CA PRO A 203 -27.55 10.18 5.90
C PRO A 203 -26.64 11.38 6.19
N TRP A 204 -25.33 11.16 6.11
CA TRP A 204 -24.33 12.22 6.31
C TRP A 204 -24.44 13.22 5.16
N ALA A 205 -25.07 14.37 5.40
CA ALA A 205 -25.16 15.43 4.40
C ALA A 205 -23.88 16.28 4.42
N TRP A 206 -23.06 16.18 3.38
CA TRP A 206 -21.89 17.01 3.15
C TRP A 206 -22.28 18.21 2.28
N ARG A 207 -21.85 19.43 2.65
CA ARG A 207 -22.08 20.65 1.84
C ARG A 207 -20.83 20.98 1.05
N ARG A 208 -20.99 21.30 -0.24
CA ARG A 208 -20.03 22.14 -0.98
C ARG A 208 -20.22 23.59 -0.55
N THR A 209 -19.22 24.18 0.11
CA THR A 209 -19.14 25.63 0.26
C THR A 209 -18.15 26.18 -0.76
N ALA A 210 -18.63 27.09 -1.60
CA ALA A 210 -17.81 27.81 -2.56
C ALA A 210 -17.13 29.02 -1.90
N CYS A 211 -15.84 29.17 -2.24
CA CYS A 211 -15.04 30.39 -2.37
C CYS A 211 -14.70 31.23 -1.14
N CYS A 212 -13.42 31.63 -1.06
CA CYS A 212 -13.03 33.05 -0.95
C CYS A 212 -11.57 33.26 -1.40
N ARG A 213 -11.46 33.99 -2.52
CA ARG A 213 -10.37 34.84 -3.08
C ARG A 213 -8.93 34.33 -3.13
#